data_AF-A0A813GAJ8-F1
#
_entry.id   AF-A0A813GAJ8-F1
#
_cell.length_a   1.000
_cell.length_b   1.000
_cell.length_c   1.000
_cell.angle_alpha   90.00
_cell.angle_beta   90.00
_cell.angle_gamma   90.00
#
_symmetry.space_group_name_H-M   'P 1'
#
loop_
_entity.id
_entity.type
_entity.pdbx_description
1 polymer ?
#
loop_
_entity_poly.entity_id
_entity_poly.type
_entity_poly.pdbx_seq_one_letter_code
_entity_poly.pdbx_strand_id
1 'polypeptide(L)'
;ALRSDSDFMLEVVAKHAQALRYANLALLMDKDWALEAIKRNGRALRYAPPAFKKNREIVLMAVSRYGMILSCLPPNLRDDYDIVLAAVTRQGAALQFASIRLRSTQKILMEAILQDPSSMRFASSQCHTSTELLAAKWFAEGQALKDRVTKEQDRATKKENKLVEAEFQKLKDQQTDSNPI
;
A
#
# COMPACT_ATOMS: atom_id res chain seq x y z
N ALA A 1 -24.58 -24.05 6.20
CA ALA A 1 -24.71 -22.73 5.52
C ALA A 1 -23.33 -22.13 5.39
N LEU A 2 -22.91 -21.71 4.18
CA LEU A 2 -21.54 -21.32 3.83
C LEU A 2 -20.87 -20.33 4.80
N ARG A 3 -21.65 -19.46 5.46
CA ARG A 3 -21.16 -18.48 6.44
C ARG A 3 -20.63 -19.09 7.75
N SER A 4 -20.95 -20.34 8.03
CA SER A 4 -20.51 -21.06 9.24
C SER A 4 -19.42 -22.10 8.93
N ASP A 5 -19.07 -22.28 7.66
CA ASP A 5 -17.99 -23.15 7.24
C ASP A 5 -16.65 -22.41 7.45
N SER A 6 -15.84 -22.91 8.38
CA SER A 6 -14.58 -22.29 8.79
C SER A 6 -13.61 -22.16 7.62
N ASP A 7 -13.35 -23.25 6.90
CA ASP A 7 -12.30 -23.32 5.89
C ASP A 7 -12.69 -22.51 4.66
N PHE A 8 -13.95 -22.64 4.24
CA PHE A 8 -14.52 -21.81 3.18
C PHE A 8 -14.41 -20.33 3.53
N MET A 9 -14.82 -19.93 4.74
CA MET A 9 -14.77 -18.52 5.13
C MET A 9 -13.33 -17.99 5.22
N LEU A 10 -12.35 -18.78 5.67
CA LEU A 10 -10.94 -18.37 5.67
C LEU A 10 -10.40 -18.17 4.25
N GLU A 11 -10.76 -19.02 3.30
CA GLU A 11 -10.35 -18.87 1.90
C GLU A 11 -10.94 -17.58 1.28
N VAL A 12 -12.23 -17.33 1.52
CA VAL A 12 -12.91 -16.13 1.01
C VAL A 12 -12.33 -14.87 1.66
N VAL A 13 -12.04 -14.87 2.97
CA VAL A 13 -11.40 -13.72 3.65
C VAL A 13 -9.99 -13.47 3.11
N ALA A 14 -9.22 -14.52 2.82
CA ALA A 14 -7.88 -14.39 2.24
C ALA A 14 -7.91 -13.58 0.94
N LYS A 15 -8.88 -13.84 0.06
CA LYS A 15 -9.08 -13.12 -1.22
C LYS A 15 -9.78 -11.76 -1.03
N HIS A 16 -10.74 -11.70 -0.12
CA HIS A 16 -11.67 -10.57 0.06
C HIS A 16 -11.87 -10.24 1.54
N ALA A 17 -11.12 -9.26 2.05
CA ALA A 17 -11.17 -8.83 3.44
C ALA A 17 -12.58 -8.54 3.98
N GLN A 18 -13.48 -8.01 3.14
CA GLN A 18 -14.87 -7.68 3.50
C GLN A 18 -15.72 -8.91 3.82
N ALA A 19 -15.31 -10.09 3.37
CA ALA A 19 -15.99 -11.34 3.64
C ALA A 19 -16.11 -11.63 5.15
N LEU A 20 -15.18 -11.10 5.96
CA LEU A 20 -15.20 -11.25 7.41
C LEU A 20 -16.51 -10.73 8.03
N ARG A 21 -17.15 -9.70 7.43
CA ARG A 21 -18.45 -9.18 7.90
C ARG A 21 -19.61 -10.19 7.80
N TYR A 22 -19.45 -11.21 6.96
CA TYR A 22 -20.49 -12.19 6.68
C TYR A 22 -20.23 -13.53 7.36
N ALA A 23 -19.09 -13.70 8.03
CA ALA A 23 -18.85 -14.85 8.89
C ALA A 23 -19.95 -14.92 9.96
N ASN A 24 -20.39 -16.12 10.31
CA ASN A 24 -21.36 -16.27 11.37
C ASN A 24 -20.78 -15.78 12.71
N LEU A 25 -21.66 -15.48 13.66
CA LEU A 25 -21.25 -14.96 14.96
C LEU A 25 -20.36 -15.93 15.73
N ALA A 26 -20.56 -17.25 15.61
CA ALA A 26 -19.74 -18.24 16.30
C ALA A 26 -18.27 -18.16 15.85
N LEU A 27 -18.01 -18.09 14.54
CA LEU A 27 -16.67 -17.93 13.98
C LEU A 27 -16.04 -16.57 14.37
N LEU A 28 -16.84 -15.50 14.43
CA LEU A 28 -16.35 -14.18 14.84
C LEU A 28 -16.00 -14.10 16.34
N MET A 29 -16.63 -14.94 17.18
CA MET A 29 -16.34 -15.04 18.62
C MET A 29 -15.19 -16.00 18.91
N ASP A 30 -14.88 -16.91 17.98
CA ASP A 30 -13.66 -17.69 17.99
C ASP A 30 -12.46 -16.78 17.67
N LYS A 31 -11.66 -16.52 18.71
CA LYS A 31 -10.52 -15.61 18.63
C LYS A 31 -9.42 -16.14 17.71
N ASP A 32 -9.20 -17.46 17.71
CA ASP A 32 -8.13 -18.08 16.94
C ASP A 32 -8.48 -18.07 15.46
N TRP A 33 -9.73 -18.40 15.15
CA TRP A 33 -10.25 -18.31 13.78
C TRP A 33 -10.20 -16.87 13.25
N ALA A 34 -10.71 -15.90 14.00
CA ALA A 34 -10.71 -14.49 13.59
C ALA A 34 -9.29 -13.93 13.43
N LEU A 35 -8.35 -14.34 14.30
CA LEU A 35 -6.93 -14.00 14.18
C LEU A 35 -6.31 -14.58 12.90
N GLU A 36 -6.57 -15.85 12.61
CA GLU A 36 -6.10 -16.50 11.39
C GLU A 36 -6.63 -15.80 10.13
N ALA A 37 -7.92 -15.44 10.13
CA ALA A 37 -8.53 -14.67 9.05
C ALA A 37 -7.81 -13.32 8.80
N ILE A 38 -7.46 -12.61 9.88
CA ILE A 38 -6.71 -11.33 9.81
C ILE A 38 -5.27 -11.56 9.37
N LYS A 39 -4.60 -12.63 9.80
CA LYS A 39 -3.24 -12.99 9.37
C LYS A 39 -3.18 -13.24 7.86
N ARG A 40 -4.16 -13.96 7.32
CA ARG A 40 -4.27 -14.22 5.86
C ARG A 40 -4.50 -12.93 5.09
N ASN A 41 -5.34 -12.03 5.60
CA ASN A 41 -5.61 -10.73 4.99
C ASN A 41 -5.70 -9.62 6.02
N GLY A 42 -4.61 -8.86 6.20
CA GLY A 42 -4.56 -7.78 7.20
C GLY A 42 -5.67 -6.74 7.04
N ARG A 43 -6.16 -6.51 5.82
CA ARG A 43 -7.29 -5.59 5.56
C ARG A 43 -8.59 -6.04 6.23
N ALA A 44 -8.72 -7.31 6.58
CA ALA A 44 -9.88 -7.86 7.28
C ALA A 44 -10.04 -7.25 8.69
N LEU A 45 -8.97 -6.73 9.30
CA LEU A 45 -9.03 -6.01 10.57
C LEU A 45 -10.02 -4.83 10.54
N ARG A 46 -10.24 -4.22 9.36
CA ARG A 46 -11.27 -3.17 9.17
C ARG A 46 -12.66 -3.63 9.59
N TYR A 47 -12.96 -4.89 9.35
CA TYR A 47 -14.27 -5.52 9.54
C TYR A 47 -14.35 -6.38 10.79
N ALA A 48 -13.21 -6.64 11.43
CA ALA A 48 -13.14 -7.41 12.67
C ALA A 48 -13.84 -6.67 13.82
N PRO A 49 -14.33 -7.43 14.83
CA PRO A 49 -14.87 -6.85 16.06
C PRO A 49 -13.91 -5.87 16.75
N PRO A 50 -14.41 -4.87 17.50
CA PRO A 50 -13.58 -3.85 18.14
C PRO A 50 -12.46 -4.38 19.04
N ALA A 51 -12.63 -5.56 19.64
CA ALA A 51 -11.61 -6.18 20.49
C ALA A 51 -10.27 -6.41 19.75
N PHE A 52 -10.32 -6.83 18.48
CA PHE A 52 -9.11 -7.06 17.67
C PHE A 52 -8.42 -5.74 17.30
N LYS A 53 -9.19 -4.66 17.11
CA LYS A 53 -8.65 -3.32 16.85
C LYS A 53 -7.98 -2.67 18.06
N LYS A 54 -8.09 -3.29 19.24
CA LYS A 54 -7.36 -2.88 20.46
C LYS A 54 -6.12 -3.73 20.72
N ASN A 55 -5.99 -4.87 20.05
CA ASN A 55 -4.81 -5.72 20.18
C ASN A 55 -3.67 -5.14 19.35
N ARG A 56 -2.65 -4.62 20.05
CA ARG A 56 -1.51 -3.94 19.45
C ARG A 56 -0.74 -4.81 18.46
N GLU A 57 -0.53 -6.08 18.76
CA GLU A 57 0.23 -7.00 17.91
C GLU A 57 -0.49 -7.24 16.58
N ILE A 58 -1.80 -7.51 16.64
CA ILE A 58 -2.64 -7.70 15.45
C ILE A 58 -2.66 -6.42 14.61
N VAL A 59 -2.77 -5.27 15.26
CA VAL A 59 -2.76 -3.96 14.61
C VAL A 59 -1.43 -3.73 13.89
N LEU A 60 -0.30 -3.94 14.55
CA LEU A 60 1.04 -3.77 13.95
C LEU A 60 1.25 -4.67 12.74
N MET A 61 0.86 -5.94 12.84
CA MET A 61 0.90 -6.88 11.70
C MET A 61 0.04 -6.39 10.53
N ALA A 62 -1.13 -5.84 10.81
CA ALA A 62 -2.03 -5.37 9.78
C ALA A 62 -1.52 -4.08 9.10
N VAL A 63 -1.10 -3.07 9.88
CA VAL A 63 -0.66 -1.77 9.35
C VAL A 63 0.68 -1.87 8.61
N SER A 64 1.58 -2.77 9.02
CA SER A 64 2.85 -3.00 8.33
C SER A 64 2.67 -3.55 6.91
N ARG A 65 1.56 -4.25 6.65
CA ARG A 65 1.18 -4.72 5.30
C ARG A 65 0.28 -3.71 4.57
N TYR A 66 -0.57 -2.99 5.29
CA TYR A 66 -1.54 -2.05 4.73
C TYR A 66 -1.69 -0.79 5.59
N GLY A 67 -0.90 0.25 5.30
CA GLY A 67 -0.87 1.50 6.09
C GLY A 67 -2.22 2.19 6.27
N MET A 68 -3.12 2.09 5.27
CA MET A 68 -4.47 2.69 5.34
C MET A 68 -5.38 2.07 6.39
N ILE A 69 -5.00 0.96 7.02
CA ILE A 69 -5.72 0.39 8.17
C ILE A 69 -5.75 1.39 9.34
N LEU A 70 -4.75 2.27 9.45
CA LEU A 70 -4.71 3.32 10.47
C LEU A 70 -6.03 4.13 10.56
N SER A 71 -6.71 4.34 9.43
CA SER A 71 -7.99 5.06 9.36
C SER A 71 -9.14 4.42 10.14
N CYS A 72 -9.14 3.10 10.33
CA CYS A 72 -10.22 2.37 11.00
C CYS A 72 -9.93 2.04 12.47
N LEU A 73 -8.76 2.43 12.96
CA LEU A 73 -8.33 2.22 14.34
C LEU A 73 -8.94 3.29 15.28
N PRO A 74 -9.06 2.99 16.59
CA PRO A 74 -9.48 3.99 17.56
C PRO A 74 -8.43 5.11 17.71
N PRO A 75 -8.83 6.32 18.16
CA PRO A 75 -7.94 7.49 18.24
C PRO A 75 -6.65 7.27 19.02
N ASN A 76 -6.70 6.49 20.11
CA ASN A 76 -5.52 6.17 20.92
C ASN A 76 -4.43 5.41 20.14
N LEU A 77 -4.81 4.54 19.19
CA LEU A 77 -3.85 3.83 18.33
C LEU A 77 -3.41 4.66 17.13
N ARG A 78 -4.23 5.63 16.69
CA ARG A 78 -3.80 6.65 15.72
C ARG A 78 -2.83 7.68 16.31
N ASP A 79 -2.67 7.66 17.62
CA ASP A 79 -1.73 8.46 18.38
C ASP A 79 -0.57 7.62 18.97
N ASP A 80 -0.53 6.32 18.66
CA ASP A 80 0.58 5.42 19.01
C ASP A 80 1.69 5.59 17.98
N TYR A 81 2.88 5.92 18.47
CA TYR A 81 4.04 6.24 17.64
C TYR A 81 4.46 5.08 16.73
N ASP A 82 4.56 3.86 17.26
CA ASP A 82 5.07 2.71 16.50
C ASP A 82 4.06 2.26 15.46
N ILE A 83 2.77 2.28 15.80
CA ILE A 83 1.69 1.92 14.88
C ILE A 83 1.65 2.92 13.72
N VAL A 84 1.72 4.22 14.01
CA VAL A 84 1.73 5.26 12.98
C VAL A 84 3.00 5.15 12.13
N LEU A 85 4.17 4.98 12.76
CA LEU A 85 5.43 4.84 12.04
C LEU A 85 5.39 3.65 11.08
N ALA A 86 4.94 2.48 11.53
CA ALA A 86 4.76 1.30 10.69
C ALA A 86 3.79 1.55 9.53
N ALA A 87 2.68 2.26 9.79
CA ALA A 87 1.70 2.60 8.76
C ALA A 87 2.26 3.54 7.68
N VAL A 88 2.97 4.60 8.08
CA VAL A 88 3.55 5.58 7.14
C VAL A 88 4.72 4.99 6.35
N THR A 89 5.54 4.16 7.00
CA THR A 89 6.62 3.39 6.34
C THR A 89 6.05 2.51 5.24
N ARG A 90 4.84 1.95 5.44
CA ARG A 90 4.20 1.16 4.41
C ARG A 90 3.54 2.01 3.33
N GLN A 91 2.86 3.09 3.74
CA GLN A 91 2.14 3.97 2.84
C GLN A 91 2.10 5.38 3.41
N GLY A 92 2.90 6.30 2.84
CA GLY A 92 3.05 7.67 3.36
C GLY A 92 1.72 8.40 3.57
N ALA A 93 0.76 8.21 2.67
CA ALA A 93 -0.59 8.78 2.77
C ALA A 93 -1.38 8.35 4.02
N ALA A 94 -0.93 7.34 4.77
CA ALA A 94 -1.49 6.98 6.07
C ALA A 94 -1.34 8.11 7.10
N LEU A 95 -0.36 9.02 6.91
CA LEU A 95 -0.11 10.18 7.77
C LEU A 95 -1.37 11.02 8.03
N GLN A 96 -2.29 11.11 7.07
CA GLN A 96 -3.54 11.87 7.21
C GLN A 96 -4.42 11.39 8.37
N PHE A 97 -4.30 10.13 8.79
CA PHE A 97 -5.08 9.54 9.87
C PHE A 97 -4.38 9.55 11.22
N ALA A 98 -3.09 9.88 11.25
CA ALA A 98 -2.35 10.03 12.49
C ALA A 98 -2.85 11.25 13.28
N SER A 99 -2.58 11.26 14.58
CA SER A 99 -2.88 12.42 15.42
C SER A 99 -2.13 13.67 14.97
N ILE A 100 -2.65 14.84 15.31
CA ILE A 100 -2.01 16.13 14.99
C ILE A 100 -0.57 16.17 15.53
N ARG A 101 -0.35 15.65 16.74
CA ARG A 101 0.97 15.54 17.37
C ARG A 101 1.95 14.74 16.53
N LEU A 102 1.54 13.56 16.07
CA LEU A 102 2.40 12.68 15.28
C LEU A 102 2.62 13.19 13.85
N ARG A 103 1.66 13.94 13.29
CA ARG A 103 1.84 14.64 12.00
C ARG A 103 2.83 15.80 12.05
N SER A 104 3.26 16.24 13.23
CA SER A 104 4.37 17.20 13.38
C SER A 104 5.71 16.52 13.70
N THR A 105 5.71 15.20 13.90
CA THR A 105 6.90 14.48 14.37
C THR A 105 7.87 14.29 13.21
N GLN A 106 9.08 14.84 13.35
CA GLN A 106 10.10 14.86 12.29
C GLN A 106 10.32 13.48 11.66
N LYS A 107 10.56 12.44 12.47
CA LYS A 107 10.81 11.08 11.94
C LYS A 107 9.63 10.53 11.12
N ILE A 108 8.41 10.68 11.64
CA ILE A 108 7.19 10.21 10.96
C ILE A 108 6.96 10.99 9.66
N LEU A 109 7.19 12.31 9.69
CA LEU A 109 7.09 13.16 8.52
C LEU A 109 8.11 12.79 7.45
N MET A 110 9.38 12.62 7.83
CA MET A 110 10.44 12.21 6.91
C MET A 110 10.11 10.87 6.26
N GLU A 111 9.70 9.89 7.06
CA GLU A 111 9.32 8.57 6.54
C GLU A 111 8.12 8.64 5.58
N ALA A 112 7.10 9.44 5.93
CA ALA A 112 5.93 9.63 5.08
C ALA A 112 6.29 10.31 3.75
N ILE A 113 7.18 11.30 3.76
CA ILE A 113 7.65 12.03 2.56
C ILE A 113 8.52 11.12 1.69
N LEU A 114 9.41 10.31 2.29
CA LEU A 114 10.23 9.34 1.57
C LEU A 114 9.37 8.31 0.85
N GLN A 115 8.29 7.85 1.48
CA GLN A 115 7.37 6.89 0.86
C GLN A 115 6.45 7.52 -0.19
N ASP A 116 5.90 8.70 0.09
CA ASP A 116 5.07 9.45 -0.84
C ASP A 116 5.24 10.96 -0.56
N PRO A 117 5.94 11.70 -1.44
CA PRO A 117 6.16 13.14 -1.29
C PRO A 117 4.85 13.93 -1.15
N SER A 118 3.75 13.44 -1.74
CA SER A 118 2.43 14.06 -1.62
C SER A 118 1.90 14.06 -0.20
N SER A 119 2.42 13.19 0.68
CA SER A 119 2.02 13.08 2.08
C SER A 119 2.33 14.33 2.89
N MET A 120 3.25 15.18 2.42
CA MET A 120 3.58 16.46 3.04
C MET A 120 2.35 17.36 3.22
N ARG A 121 1.34 17.24 2.35
CA ARG A 121 0.07 17.99 2.49
C ARG A 121 -0.67 17.69 3.79
N PHE A 122 -0.37 16.56 4.44
CA PHE A 122 -1.00 16.12 5.69
C PHE A 122 -0.18 16.48 6.93
N ALA A 123 0.99 17.08 6.76
CA ALA A 123 1.77 17.60 7.87
C ALA A 123 0.95 18.63 8.66
N SER A 124 1.13 18.66 9.98
CA SER A 124 0.49 19.68 10.81
C SER A 124 1.07 21.06 10.50
N SER A 125 0.27 22.13 10.56
CA SER A 125 0.74 23.51 10.38
C SER A 125 1.79 23.95 11.42
N GLN A 126 1.91 23.20 12.52
CA GLN A 126 2.88 23.45 13.59
C GLN A 126 4.27 22.83 13.34
N CYS A 127 4.49 22.14 12.21
CA CYS A 127 5.83 21.69 11.89
C CYS A 127 6.70 22.90 11.48
N HIS A 128 7.67 23.24 12.31
CA HIS A 128 8.74 24.15 11.90
C HIS A 128 9.52 23.44 10.80
N THR A 129 9.43 23.97 9.57
CA THR A 129 10.07 23.40 8.39
C THR A 129 11.58 23.43 8.60
N SER A 130 12.16 22.32 9.06
CA SER A 130 13.60 22.17 9.14
C SER A 130 14.17 22.04 7.72
N THR A 131 15.41 22.50 7.53
CA THR A 131 16.17 22.33 6.29
C THR A 131 16.24 20.86 5.85
N GLU A 132 16.20 19.93 6.79
CA GLU A 132 16.20 18.48 6.53
C GLU A 132 14.90 17.98 5.91
N LEU A 133 13.74 18.53 6.29
CA LEU A 133 12.46 18.20 5.67
C LEU A 133 12.38 18.73 4.23
N LEU A 134 12.95 19.91 3.99
CA LEU A 134 13.06 20.49 2.65
C LEU A 134 14.04 19.71 1.77
N ALA A 135 15.18 19.28 2.33
CA ALA A 135 16.13 18.42 1.64
C ALA A 135 15.51 17.06 1.31
N ALA A 136 14.83 16.40 2.27
CA ALA A 136 14.14 15.13 2.04
C ALA A 136 13.07 15.24 0.95
N LYS A 137 12.30 16.33 0.95
CA LYS A 137 11.34 16.64 -0.13
C LYS A 137 12.03 16.73 -1.48
N TRP A 138 13.09 17.53 -1.57
CA TRP A 138 13.84 17.75 -2.81
C TRP A 138 14.48 16.46 -3.33
N PHE A 139 15.06 15.64 -2.44
CA PHE A 139 15.62 14.34 -2.81
C PHE A 139 14.56 13.37 -3.31
N ALA A 140 13.39 13.31 -2.67
CA ALA A 140 12.31 12.43 -3.08
C ALA A 140 11.69 12.87 -4.41
N GLU A 141 11.51 14.18 -4.63
CA GLU A 141 11.10 14.74 -5.91
C GLU A 141 12.12 14.45 -7.01
N GLY A 142 13.42 14.55 -6.71
CA GLY A 142 14.50 14.24 -7.65
C GLY A 142 14.54 12.76 -8.05
N GLN A 143 14.37 11.82 -7.11
CA GLN A 143 14.28 10.40 -7.45
C GLN A 143 13.03 10.06 -8.25
N ALA A 144 11.87 10.59 -7.85
CA ALA A 144 10.63 10.39 -8.59
C ALA A 144 10.71 10.92 -10.04
N LEU A 145 11.44 12.01 -10.26
CA LEU A 145 11.70 12.54 -11.60
C LEU A 145 12.61 11.60 -12.41
N LYS A 146 13.70 11.10 -11.80
CA LYS A 146 14.62 10.15 -12.45
C LYS A 146 13.88 8.89 -12.89
N ASP A 147 13.09 8.27 -12.00
CA ASP A 147 12.35 7.04 -12.30
C ASP A 147 11.31 7.22 -13.41
N ARG A 148 10.71 8.42 -13.51
CA ARG A 148 9.80 8.77 -14.61
C ARG A 148 10.53 8.86 -15.94
N VAL A 149 11.68 9.54 -15.95
CA VAL A 149 12.51 9.69 -17.16
C VAL A 149 12.99 8.33 -17.65
N THR A 150 13.49 7.45 -16.78
CA THR A 150 13.89 6.09 -17.19
C THR A 150 12.73 5.29 -17.73
N LYS A 151 11.55 5.31 -17.07
CA LYS A 151 10.36 4.60 -17.60
C LYS A 151 9.90 5.12 -18.95
N GLU A 152 9.98 6.41 -19.21
CA GLU A 152 9.65 6.98 -20.51
C GLU A 152 10.68 6.61 -21.58
N GLN A 153 11.98 6.63 -21.24
CA GLN A 153 13.06 6.18 -22.11
C GLN A 153 12.92 4.69 -22.46
N ASP A 154 12.61 3.84 -21.48
CA ASP A 154 12.36 2.40 -21.66
C ASP A 154 11.13 2.14 -22.56
N ARG A 155 10.08 2.96 -22.42
CA ARG A 155 8.89 2.88 -23.28
C ARG A 155 9.19 3.33 -24.70
N ALA A 156 9.98 4.39 -24.87
CA ALA A 156 10.38 4.91 -26.16
C ALA A 156 11.23 3.88 -26.91
N THR A 157 12.30 3.37 -26.29
CA THR A 157 13.16 2.32 -26.86
C THR A 157 12.38 1.05 -27.18
N LYS A 158 11.47 0.62 -26.31
CA LYS A 158 10.61 -0.55 -26.59
C LYS A 158 9.66 -0.32 -27.77
N LYS A 159 9.16 0.91 -27.96
CA LYS A 159 8.33 1.27 -29.12
C LYS A 159 9.15 1.29 -30.41
N GLU A 160 10.37 1.81 -30.33
CA GLU A 160 11.33 1.89 -31.44
C GLU A 160 11.76 0.49 -31.91
N ASN A 161 12.16 -0.39 -30.98
CA ASN A 161 12.50 -1.78 -31.29
C ASN A 161 11.34 -2.52 -31.94
N LYS A 162 10.09 -2.32 -31.47
CA LYS A 162 8.90 -2.91 -32.11
C LYS A 162 8.66 -2.40 -33.53
N LEU A 163 8.99 -1.14 -33.81
CA LEU A 163 8.85 -0.57 -35.15
C LEU A 163 9.88 -1.18 -36.10
N VAL A 164 11.13 -1.28 -35.66
CA VAL A 164 12.23 -1.91 -36.41
C VAL A 164 11.94 -3.39 -36.68
N GLU A 165 11.44 -4.12 -35.69
CA GLU A 165 11.02 -5.52 -35.87
C GLU A 165 9.89 -5.65 -36.90
N ALA A 166 8.90 -4.75 -36.88
CA ALA A 166 7.81 -4.74 -37.84
C ALA A 166 8.27 -4.40 -39.27
N GLU A 167 9.22 -3.49 -39.44
CA GLU A 167 9.82 -3.17 -40.75
C GLU A 167 10.67 -4.33 -41.28
N PHE A 168 11.48 -4.95 -40.41
CA PHE A 168 12.29 -6.11 -40.78
C PHE A 168 11.41 -7.29 -41.22
N GLN A 169 10.28 -7.51 -40.54
CA GLN A 169 9.32 -8.54 -40.94
C GLN A 169 8.69 -8.23 -42.31
N LYS A 170 8.27 -6.99 -42.57
CA LYS A 170 7.75 -6.58 -43.89
C LYS A 170 8.77 -6.81 -45.02
N LEU A 171 10.04 -6.52 -44.78
CA LEU A 171 11.12 -6.74 -45.77
C LEU A 171 11.35 -8.22 -46.05
N LYS A 172 11.29 -9.09 -45.03
CA LYS A 172 11.35 -10.54 -45.21
C LYS A 172 10.20 -11.05 -46.06
N ASP A 173 8.98 -10.60 -45.77
CA ASP A 173 7.78 -11.03 -46.48
C ASP A 173 7.83 -10.60 -47.97
N GLN A 174 8.40 -9.44 -48.28
CA GLN A 174 8.62 -8.98 -49.67
C GLN A 174 9.69 -9.79 -50.44
N GLN A 175 10.74 -10.27 -49.76
CA GLN A 175 11.78 -11.09 -50.40
C GLN A 175 11.29 -12.52 -50.71
N THR A 176 10.37 -13.06 -49.92
CA THR A 176 9.76 -14.37 -50.19
C THR A 176 8.82 -14.37 -51.40
N ASP A 177 8.20 -13.24 -51.72
CA ASP A 177 7.33 -13.09 -52.90
C ASP A 177 8.10 -12.83 -54.21
N SER A 178 9.39 -12.50 -54.13
CA SER A 178 10.22 -12.09 -55.28
C SER A 178 11.06 -13.22 -55.89
N ASN A 179 10.97 -14.45 -55.37
CA ASN A 179 11.73 -15.59 -55.89
C ASN A 179 10.76 -16.64 -56.50
N PRO A 180 10.29 -16.44 -57.74
CA PRO A 180 9.54 -17.47 -58.44
C PRO A 180 10.49 -18.63 -58.79
N ILE A 181 10.06 -19.84 -58.43
CA ILE A 181 10.64 -21.13 -58.82
C ILE A 181 10.69 -21.25 -60.35
#